data_AF-A0A765X8Q6-F1
#
_entry.id   AF-A0A765X8Q6-F1
#
_cell.length_a   1.000
_cell.length_b   1.000
_cell.length_c   1.000
_cell.angle_alpha   90.00
_cell.angle_beta   90.00
_cell.angle_gamma   90.00
#
_symmetry.space_group_name_H-M   'P 1'
#
loop_
_entity.id
_entity.type
_entity.pdbx_description
1 polymer ?
#
loop_
_entity_poly.entity_id
_entity_poly.type
_entity_poly.pdbx_seq_one_letter_code
_entity_poly.pdbx_strand_id
1 'polypeptide(L)'
;MRKAIVTAMAVISLFTLMGCNNRAEVEMLSPAQAAELKPMPQNWRGVLPCADCEGIETSLFLEKDGTWVMNERYLGAREEPSSFASYGTWARTADKLVLTDSKGEKSYYRVRGDALEMLDREGNLIESQFNYTLEPTKSSLPVTPMTMRGMYFYMADAATFTDCATGKRVMVASDPRLERDYLAIRDTAEKPVLLAIEGHFTLEENPDTGESVKVLVADKEIKFIPGQDCSSK
;
A
#
# COMPACT_ATOMS: atom_id res chain seq x y z
N MET A 1 -52.67 84.38 24.63
CA MET A 1 -51.21 84.50 24.88
C MET A 1 -50.73 83.28 25.66
N ARG A 2 -49.62 82.69 25.20
CA ARG A 2 -48.67 81.78 25.90
C ARG A 2 -49.16 80.37 26.28
N LYS A 3 -48.61 79.33 25.63
CA LYS A 3 -47.50 78.42 26.07
C LYS A 3 -48.05 77.31 27.00
N ALA A 4 -47.76 76.01 26.90
CA ALA A 4 -46.65 75.27 26.30
C ALA A 4 -46.89 73.73 26.43
N ILE A 5 -46.10 72.93 25.68
CA ILE A 5 -45.51 71.61 26.02
C ILE A 5 -46.48 70.40 26.09
N VAL A 6 -46.54 69.52 25.06
CA VAL A 6 -45.63 68.42 24.64
C VAL A 6 -45.58 67.23 25.62
N THR A 7 -46.10 66.09 25.18
CA THR A 7 -45.43 64.77 25.33
C THR A 7 -45.96 63.80 24.26
N ALA A 8 -45.03 63.29 23.48
CA ALA A 8 -45.22 62.36 22.38
C ALA A 8 -45.30 60.91 22.88
N MET A 9 -46.10 60.08 22.22
CA MET A 9 -45.87 58.64 22.18
C MET A 9 -46.27 58.11 20.80
N ALA A 10 -45.26 57.63 20.09
CA ALA A 10 -45.32 57.12 18.73
C ALA A 10 -45.85 55.67 18.72
N VAL A 11 -46.76 55.37 17.80
CA VAL A 11 -47.09 54.00 17.40
C VAL A 11 -46.77 53.90 15.91
N ILE A 12 -45.60 53.34 15.59
CA ILE A 12 -45.18 53.05 14.21
C ILE A 12 -45.71 51.67 13.87
N SER A 13 -46.75 51.64 13.04
CA SER A 13 -47.32 50.44 12.45
C SER A 13 -46.59 50.02 11.16
N LEU A 14 -46.50 48.70 11.02
CA LEU A 14 -45.82 47.85 10.03
C LEU A 14 -45.90 48.29 8.56
N PHE A 15 -44.77 48.13 7.85
CA PHE A 15 -44.71 47.55 6.50
C PHE A 15 -43.36 46.84 6.31
N THR A 16 -43.31 45.52 6.52
CA THR A 16 -42.21 44.67 6.03
C THR A 16 -42.64 44.01 4.74
N LEU A 17 -41.97 44.35 3.64
CA LEU A 17 -42.17 43.81 2.31
C LEU A 17 -41.81 42.31 2.28
N MET A 18 -42.75 41.48 1.84
CA MET A 18 -42.49 40.12 1.36
C MET A 18 -41.63 40.20 0.10
N GLY A 19 -40.33 39.88 0.22
CA GLY A 19 -39.47 39.59 -0.91
C GLY A 19 -39.55 38.11 -1.27
N CYS A 20 -40.05 37.80 -2.46
CA CYS A 20 -40.00 36.45 -3.03
C CYS A 20 -38.55 36.08 -3.36
N ASN A 21 -37.97 35.12 -2.63
CA ASN A 21 -36.72 34.48 -3.04
C ASN A 21 -37.07 33.12 -3.66
N ASN A 22 -37.15 33.07 -5.00
CA ASN A 22 -37.37 31.83 -5.73
C ASN A 22 -36.03 31.06 -5.79
N ARG A 23 -35.71 30.33 -4.72
CA ARG A 23 -34.55 29.43 -4.72
C ARG A 23 -35.04 28.11 -5.28
N ALA A 24 -34.76 27.88 -6.56
CA ALA A 24 -34.90 26.55 -7.15
C ALA A 24 -34.12 25.56 -6.27
N GLU A 25 -34.87 24.66 -5.66
CA GLU A 25 -34.37 23.51 -4.92
C GLU A 25 -33.66 22.62 -5.95
N VAL A 26 -32.37 22.87 -6.15
CA VAL A 26 -31.49 21.86 -6.73
C VAL A 26 -31.44 20.77 -5.68
N GLU A 27 -32.27 19.74 -5.91
CA GLU A 27 -32.19 18.46 -5.26
C GLU A 27 -30.77 17.95 -5.53
N MET A 28 -29.86 18.31 -4.63
CA MET A 28 -28.51 17.82 -4.61
C MET A 28 -28.65 16.33 -4.36
N LEU A 29 -28.58 15.55 -5.44
CA LEU A 29 -28.38 14.12 -5.38
C LEU A 29 -27.28 13.89 -4.34
N SER A 30 -27.70 13.36 -3.19
CA SER A 30 -26.82 12.93 -2.12
C SER A 30 -25.68 12.17 -2.78
N PRO A 31 -24.40 12.51 -2.53
CA PRO A 31 -23.31 11.70 -3.03
C PRO A 31 -23.61 10.29 -2.51
N ALA A 32 -23.83 9.34 -3.44
CA ALA A 32 -24.07 7.94 -3.14
C ALA A 32 -23.16 7.61 -1.96
N GLN A 33 -23.78 7.31 -0.80
CA GLN A 33 -23.10 7.11 0.46
C GLN A 33 -21.89 6.25 0.14
N ALA A 34 -20.69 6.84 0.22
CA ALA A 34 -19.47 6.10 0.04
C ALA A 34 -19.54 5.01 1.10
N ALA A 35 -19.88 3.80 0.67
CA ALA A 35 -20.10 2.69 1.57
C ALA A 35 -18.86 2.63 2.44
N GLU A 36 -19.05 2.82 3.74
CA GLU A 36 -17.95 2.87 4.70
C GLU A 36 -17.16 1.57 4.51
N LEU A 37 -15.96 1.69 3.92
CA LEU A 37 -15.18 0.52 3.55
C LEU A 37 -14.81 -0.18 4.85
N LYS A 38 -15.47 -1.30 5.13
CA LYS A 38 -15.16 -2.16 6.28
C LYS A 38 -13.64 -2.37 6.32
N PRO A 39 -12.99 -2.20 7.48
CA PRO A 39 -11.58 -2.51 7.65
C PRO A 39 -11.30 -3.90 7.10
N MET A 40 -10.44 -3.96 6.10
CA MET A 40 -10.08 -5.19 5.45
C MET A 40 -9.00 -5.89 6.28
N PRO A 41 -9.00 -7.23 6.39
CA PRO A 41 -7.84 -7.95 6.91
C PRO A 41 -6.55 -7.49 6.19
N GLN A 42 -5.39 -7.67 6.80
CA GLN A 42 -4.13 -7.35 6.13
C GLN A 42 -3.44 -8.58 5.56
N ASN A 43 -3.80 -9.78 6.04
CA ASN A 43 -3.11 -11.01 5.67
C ASN A 43 -4.12 -12.07 5.25
N TRP A 44 -3.81 -12.76 4.15
CA TRP A 44 -4.57 -13.90 3.68
C TRP A 44 -3.66 -15.06 3.31
N ARG A 45 -4.20 -16.27 3.39
CA ARG A 45 -3.52 -17.49 2.96
C ARG A 45 -4.50 -18.46 2.32
N GLY A 46 -4.03 -19.22 1.35
CA GLY A 46 -4.81 -20.27 0.71
C GLY A 46 -3.92 -21.15 -0.15
N VAL A 47 -4.50 -22.20 -0.71
CA VAL A 47 -3.85 -23.04 -1.72
C VAL A 47 -4.59 -22.82 -3.03
N LEU A 48 -3.95 -22.11 -3.96
CA LEU A 48 -4.51 -21.85 -5.29
C LEU A 48 -4.24 -23.03 -6.23
N PRO A 49 -5.08 -23.26 -7.24
CA PRO A 49 -4.92 -24.38 -8.16
C PRO A 49 -3.68 -24.20 -9.04
N CYS A 50 -2.99 -25.32 -9.30
CA CYS A 50 -1.77 -25.38 -10.10
C CYS A 50 -1.98 -26.32 -11.29
N ALA A 51 -1.46 -25.96 -12.46
CA ALA A 51 -1.67 -26.76 -13.67
C ALA A 51 -0.88 -28.09 -13.66
N ASP A 52 0.29 -28.09 -13.04
CA ASP A 52 1.29 -29.15 -13.08
C ASP A 52 1.89 -29.49 -11.71
N CYS A 53 1.27 -29.00 -10.63
CA CYS A 53 1.67 -29.28 -9.26
C CYS A 53 0.45 -29.49 -8.35
N GLU A 54 0.66 -29.90 -7.10
CA GLU A 54 -0.43 -30.23 -6.18
C GLU A 54 -1.26 -29.00 -5.76
N GLY A 55 -0.68 -27.81 -5.92
CA GLY A 55 -1.26 -26.51 -5.58
C GLY A 55 -0.18 -25.48 -5.33
N ILE A 56 -0.57 -24.22 -5.25
CA ILE A 56 0.32 -23.11 -4.90
C ILE A 56 -0.12 -22.59 -3.54
N GLU A 57 0.67 -22.84 -2.51
CA GLU A 57 0.43 -22.22 -1.21
C GLU A 57 0.80 -20.73 -1.28
N THR A 58 -0.23 -19.89 -1.26
CA THR A 58 -0.12 -18.43 -1.43
C THR A 58 -0.40 -17.75 -0.10
N SER A 59 0.50 -16.85 0.31
CA SER A 59 0.31 -15.95 1.45
C SER A 59 0.45 -14.51 0.97
N LEU A 60 -0.55 -13.67 1.23
CA LEU A 60 -0.62 -12.27 0.77
C LEU A 60 -0.71 -11.32 1.97
N PHE A 61 0.10 -10.29 1.95
CA PHE A 61 0.18 -9.22 2.96
C PHE A 61 -0.10 -7.88 2.29
N LEU A 62 -1.14 -7.17 2.73
CA LEU A 62 -1.50 -5.83 2.27
C LEU A 62 -1.16 -4.82 3.35
N GLU A 63 -0.18 -3.97 3.04
CA GLU A 63 0.29 -2.92 3.91
C GLU A 63 -0.59 -1.67 3.79
N LYS A 64 -0.75 -0.96 4.90
CA LYS A 64 -1.54 0.29 4.96
C LYS A 64 -0.94 1.40 4.10
N ASP A 65 0.35 1.30 3.76
CA ASP A 65 1.05 2.25 2.88
C ASP A 65 0.68 2.07 1.40
N GLY A 66 -0.14 1.08 1.04
CA GLY A 66 -0.52 0.78 -0.34
C GLY A 66 0.43 -0.20 -1.05
N THR A 67 1.36 -0.82 -0.32
CA THR A 67 2.20 -1.90 -0.84
C THR A 67 1.73 -3.27 -0.41
N TRP A 68 2.16 -4.30 -1.11
CA TRP A 68 1.89 -5.68 -0.75
C TRP A 68 3.13 -6.54 -0.89
N VAL A 69 3.14 -7.65 -0.17
CA VAL A 69 4.12 -8.73 -0.29
C VAL A 69 3.37 -10.05 -0.40
N MET A 70 3.77 -10.90 -1.33
CA MET A 70 3.20 -12.23 -1.54
C MET A 70 4.31 -13.27 -1.51
N ASN A 71 4.01 -14.44 -0.95
CA ASN A 71 4.83 -15.62 -1.08
C ASN A 71 4.00 -16.76 -1.66
N GLU A 72 4.57 -17.44 -2.64
CA GLU A 72 3.98 -18.55 -3.37
C GLU A 72 4.92 -19.75 -3.29
N ARG A 73 4.42 -20.86 -2.73
CA ARG A 73 5.16 -22.12 -2.64
C ARG A 73 4.46 -23.20 -3.46
N TYR A 74 5.16 -23.73 -4.44
CA TYR A 74 4.67 -24.79 -5.32
C TYR A 74 4.72 -26.14 -4.58
N LEU A 75 3.55 -26.72 -4.33
CA LEU A 75 3.40 -27.98 -3.61
C LEU A 75 3.74 -29.17 -4.53
N GLY A 76 4.59 -30.07 -4.05
CA GLY A 76 5.04 -31.22 -4.85
C GLY A 76 6.05 -30.85 -5.95
N ALA A 77 6.65 -29.65 -5.90
CA ALA A 77 7.69 -29.24 -6.83
C ALA A 77 8.88 -30.21 -6.79
N ARG A 78 9.39 -30.57 -7.97
CA ARG A 78 10.56 -31.46 -8.12
C ARG A 78 11.88 -30.70 -8.18
N GLU A 79 11.82 -29.40 -8.41
CA GLU A 79 12.96 -28.52 -8.59
C GLU A 79 12.94 -27.40 -7.55
N GLU A 80 14.12 -26.97 -7.13
CA GLU A 80 14.33 -25.86 -6.20
C GLU A 80 14.87 -24.62 -6.94
N PRO A 81 14.52 -23.39 -6.49
CA PRO A 81 13.69 -23.09 -5.34
C PRO A 81 12.19 -23.38 -5.60
N SER A 82 11.50 -23.91 -4.60
CA SER A 82 10.05 -24.17 -4.67
C SER A 82 9.19 -23.04 -4.11
N SER A 83 9.81 -22.04 -3.48
CA SER A 83 9.15 -20.85 -2.93
C SER A 83 9.67 -19.58 -3.58
N PHE A 84 8.75 -18.68 -3.91
CA PHE A 84 9.03 -17.41 -4.55
C PHE A 84 8.25 -16.32 -3.85
N ALA A 85 8.86 -15.16 -3.66
CA ALA A 85 8.17 -13.98 -3.18
C ALA A 85 8.15 -12.88 -4.24
N SER A 86 7.12 -12.07 -4.16
CA SER A 86 6.90 -10.91 -5.00
C SER A 86 6.30 -9.79 -4.16
N TYR A 87 6.42 -8.56 -4.65
CA TYR A 87 5.92 -7.38 -3.96
C TYR A 87 5.49 -6.35 -4.98
N GLY A 88 4.75 -5.33 -4.52
CA GLY A 88 4.36 -4.23 -5.37
C GLY A 88 3.38 -3.28 -4.70
N THR A 89 2.52 -2.66 -5.51
CA THR A 89 1.46 -1.74 -5.05
C THR A 89 0.08 -2.36 -5.21
N TRP A 90 -0.83 -2.00 -4.33
CA TRP A 90 -2.23 -2.42 -4.45
C TRP A 90 -3.16 -1.21 -4.46
N ALA A 91 -4.26 -1.37 -5.18
CA ALA A 91 -5.34 -0.41 -5.22
C ALA A 91 -6.68 -1.14 -5.08
N ARG A 92 -7.62 -0.53 -4.36
CA ARG A 92 -8.97 -1.07 -4.18
C ARG A 92 -9.99 -0.15 -4.84
N THR A 93 -10.83 -0.71 -5.69
CA THR A 93 -12.03 -0.07 -6.23
C THR A 93 -13.26 -0.56 -5.46
N ALA A 94 -14.46 -0.13 -5.86
CA ALA A 94 -15.70 -0.64 -5.27
C ALA A 94 -15.82 -2.18 -5.38
N ASP A 95 -15.36 -2.74 -6.50
CA ASP A 95 -15.61 -4.15 -6.85
C ASP A 95 -14.36 -5.03 -6.79
N LYS A 96 -13.16 -4.45 -6.94
CA LYS A 96 -11.92 -5.21 -7.15
C LYS A 96 -10.77 -4.69 -6.29
N LEU A 97 -9.92 -5.61 -5.89
CA LEU A 97 -8.56 -5.37 -5.42
C LEU A 97 -7.60 -5.68 -6.58
N VAL A 98 -6.76 -4.73 -6.93
CA VAL A 98 -5.77 -4.85 -7.99
C VAL A 98 -4.39 -4.84 -7.35
N LEU A 99 -3.63 -5.91 -7.55
CA LEU A 99 -2.22 -5.99 -7.18
C LEU A 99 -1.40 -5.73 -8.45
N THR A 100 -0.48 -4.78 -8.39
CA THR A 100 0.52 -4.53 -9.44
C THR A 100 1.89 -4.85 -8.86
N ASP A 101 2.59 -5.84 -9.41
CA ASP A 101 3.91 -6.25 -8.90
C ASP A 101 5.02 -5.28 -9.30
N SER A 102 6.24 -5.54 -8.83
CA SER A 102 7.42 -4.70 -9.10
C SER A 102 7.84 -4.66 -10.57
N LYS A 103 7.31 -5.56 -11.40
CA LYS A 103 7.52 -5.63 -12.85
C LYS A 103 6.37 -4.98 -13.64
N GLY A 104 5.28 -4.60 -12.97
CA GLY A 104 4.09 -4.00 -13.56
C GLY A 104 2.98 -4.99 -13.93
N GLU A 105 3.15 -6.28 -13.63
CA GLU A 105 2.14 -7.31 -13.88
C GLU A 105 0.99 -7.19 -12.89
N LYS A 106 -0.23 -7.49 -13.36
CA LYS A 106 -1.45 -7.30 -12.59
C LYS A 106 -2.10 -8.62 -12.20
N SER A 107 -2.54 -8.68 -10.95
CA SER A 107 -3.42 -9.72 -10.43
C SER A 107 -4.67 -9.09 -9.82
N TYR A 108 -5.80 -9.78 -9.96
CA TYR A 108 -7.11 -9.24 -9.61
C TYR A 108 -7.79 -10.14 -8.58
N TYR A 109 -8.38 -9.53 -7.58
CA TYR A 109 -9.15 -10.20 -6.55
C TYR A 109 -10.45 -9.45 -6.29
N ARG A 110 -11.47 -10.14 -5.79
CA ARG A 110 -12.64 -9.50 -5.18
C ARG A 110 -12.75 -9.90 -3.72
N VAL A 111 -13.29 -9.00 -2.92
CA VAL A 111 -13.58 -9.28 -1.51
C VAL A 111 -14.93 -10.01 -1.43
N ARG A 112 -14.95 -11.19 -0.82
CA ARG A 112 -16.16 -11.97 -0.53
C ARG A 112 -16.23 -12.26 0.96
N GLY A 113 -16.99 -11.47 1.70
CA GLY A 113 -16.94 -11.47 3.17
C GLY A 113 -15.58 -10.94 3.63
N ASP A 114 -14.83 -11.76 4.37
CA ASP A 114 -13.45 -11.44 4.78
C ASP A 114 -12.39 -12.16 3.93
N ALA A 115 -12.81 -12.97 2.95
CA ALA A 115 -11.94 -13.71 2.05
C ALA A 115 -11.66 -12.93 0.75
N LEU A 116 -10.56 -13.28 0.09
CA LEU A 116 -10.21 -12.80 -1.25
C LEU A 116 -10.40 -13.91 -2.27
N GLU A 117 -11.21 -13.67 -3.29
CA GLU A 117 -11.38 -14.59 -4.41
C GLU A 117 -10.64 -14.05 -5.63
N MET A 118 -9.73 -14.86 -6.17
CA MET A 118 -8.94 -14.52 -7.34
C MET A 118 -9.84 -14.44 -8.58
N LEU A 119 -9.56 -13.45 -9.42
CA LEU A 119 -10.23 -13.19 -10.69
C LEU A 119 -9.31 -13.57 -11.85
N ASP A 120 -9.87 -13.68 -13.05
CA ASP A 120 -9.07 -13.90 -14.27
C ASP A 120 -8.19 -12.68 -14.61
N ARG A 121 -7.42 -12.77 -15.70
CA ARG A 121 -6.48 -11.72 -16.13
C ARG A 121 -7.16 -10.44 -16.60
N GLU A 122 -8.45 -10.53 -16.94
CA GLU A 122 -9.31 -9.42 -17.33
C GLU A 122 -10.11 -8.88 -16.12
N GLY A 123 -9.99 -9.54 -14.97
CA GLY A 123 -10.66 -9.24 -13.73
C GLY A 123 -12.12 -9.71 -13.69
N ASN A 124 -12.53 -10.70 -14.46
CA ASN A 124 -13.83 -11.36 -14.35
C ASN A 124 -13.77 -12.57 -13.42
N LEU A 125 -14.94 -13.14 -13.13
CA LEU A 125 -15.05 -14.33 -12.29
C LEU A 125 -14.47 -15.54 -13.02
N ILE A 126 -13.68 -16.33 -12.28
CA ILE A 126 -13.21 -17.62 -12.76
C ILE A 126 -14.33 -18.64 -12.61
N GLU A 127 -14.83 -19.16 -13.72
CA GLU A 127 -15.79 -20.28 -13.73
C GLU A 127 -15.04 -21.62 -13.69
N SER A 128 -14.92 -22.20 -12.49
CA SER A 128 -14.20 -23.45 -12.28
C SER A 128 -14.73 -24.21 -11.07
N GLN A 129 -14.49 -25.53 -11.05
CA GLN A 129 -14.74 -26.37 -9.87
C GLN A 129 -13.66 -26.22 -8.79
N PHE A 130 -12.52 -25.62 -9.12
CA PHE A 130 -11.41 -25.45 -8.19
C PHE A 130 -11.59 -24.22 -7.30
N ASN A 131 -10.95 -24.24 -6.13
CA ASN A 131 -11.01 -23.15 -5.17
C ASN A 131 -9.95 -22.08 -5.47
N TYR A 132 -10.39 -20.85 -5.72
CA TYR A 132 -9.54 -19.68 -5.97
C TYR A 132 -9.61 -18.66 -4.84
N THR A 133 -9.83 -19.13 -3.60
CA THR A 133 -10.04 -18.25 -2.43
C THR A 133 -8.83 -18.26 -1.49
N LEU A 134 -8.45 -17.09 -1.01
CA LEU A 134 -7.53 -16.88 0.12
C LEU A 134 -8.34 -16.44 1.34
N GLU A 135 -8.09 -17.08 2.48
CA GLU A 135 -8.79 -16.83 3.75
C GLU A 135 -7.96 -15.94 4.67
N PRO A 136 -8.59 -15.06 5.47
CA PRO A 136 -7.88 -14.15 6.36
C PRO A 136 -7.09 -14.93 7.41
N THR A 137 -5.89 -14.46 7.72
CA THR A 137 -4.99 -15.13 8.67
C THR A 137 -4.20 -14.15 9.53
N LYS A 138 -3.56 -14.67 10.58
CA LYS A 138 -2.57 -13.94 11.39
C LYS A 138 -1.20 -14.59 11.11
N SER A 139 -0.57 -14.19 10.02
CA SER A 139 0.78 -14.64 9.65
C SER A 139 1.77 -13.49 9.75
N SER A 140 3.05 -13.80 9.92
CA SER A 140 4.16 -12.87 9.75
C SER A 140 4.49 -12.68 8.27
N LEU A 141 5.15 -11.57 7.93
CA LEU A 141 5.70 -11.30 6.60
C LEU A 141 6.57 -12.47 6.09
N PRO A 142 6.60 -12.72 4.78
CA PRO A 142 7.43 -13.76 4.22
C PRO A 142 8.91 -13.34 4.25
N VAL A 143 9.76 -14.30 4.60
CA VAL A 143 11.23 -14.14 4.65
C VAL A 143 11.92 -14.64 3.38
N THR A 144 11.15 -14.99 2.36
CA THR A 144 11.68 -15.43 1.07
C THR A 144 12.32 -14.24 0.36
N PRO A 145 13.61 -14.31 -0.03
CA PRO A 145 14.30 -13.20 -0.68
C PRO A 145 13.65 -12.82 -2.01
N MET A 146 13.65 -11.52 -2.28
CA MET A 146 13.15 -10.91 -3.51
C MET A 146 14.21 -10.00 -4.11
N THR A 147 14.35 -10.01 -5.42
CA THR A 147 15.20 -9.03 -6.11
C THR A 147 14.52 -7.67 -6.08
N MET A 148 15.25 -6.68 -5.56
CA MET A 148 14.79 -5.30 -5.42
C MET A 148 15.83 -4.35 -6.00
N ARG A 149 15.35 -3.21 -6.50
CA ARG A 149 16.19 -2.11 -6.97
C ARG A 149 15.68 -0.80 -6.39
N GLY A 150 16.58 -0.01 -5.81
CA GLY A 150 16.18 1.19 -5.08
C GLY A 150 17.36 2.07 -4.72
N MET A 151 17.05 3.28 -4.26
CA MET A 151 18.04 4.24 -3.81
C MET A 151 18.36 3.97 -2.33
N TYR A 152 19.59 3.54 -2.06
CA TYR A 152 20.10 3.31 -0.71
C TYR A 152 20.78 4.55 -0.16
N PHE A 153 20.51 4.87 1.10
CA PHE A 153 21.12 6.00 1.80
C PHE A 153 21.37 5.65 3.26
N TYR A 154 22.58 5.90 3.75
CA TYR A 154 22.97 5.64 5.14
C TYR A 154 23.63 6.87 5.78
N MET A 155 23.12 7.25 6.95
CA MET A 155 23.62 8.39 7.72
C MET A 155 23.21 8.23 9.18
N ALA A 156 24.11 8.61 10.11
CA ALA A 156 23.86 8.60 11.55
C ALA A 156 23.29 7.25 12.05
N ASP A 157 23.96 6.14 11.70
CA ASP A 157 23.60 4.78 12.08
C ASP A 157 22.22 4.30 11.61
N ALA A 158 21.62 5.00 10.64
CA ALA A 158 20.33 4.63 10.05
C ALA A 158 20.46 4.50 8.52
N ALA A 159 20.02 3.35 8.00
CA ALA A 159 19.95 3.07 6.58
C ALA A 159 18.50 3.12 6.07
N THR A 160 18.32 3.65 4.86
CA THR A 160 17.04 3.72 4.17
C THR A 160 17.17 3.23 2.74
N PHE A 161 16.10 2.62 2.23
CA PHE A 161 15.99 2.16 0.86
C PHE A 161 14.70 2.70 0.25
N THR A 162 14.82 3.46 -0.84
CA THR A 162 13.67 3.94 -1.61
C THR A 162 13.50 3.06 -2.83
N ASP A 163 12.50 2.19 -2.81
CA ASP A 163 12.25 1.21 -3.85
C ASP A 163 11.83 1.88 -5.17
N CYS A 164 12.45 1.46 -6.28
CA CYS A 164 12.20 2.05 -7.59
C CYS A 164 10.83 1.67 -8.17
N ALA A 165 10.27 0.51 -7.79
CA ALA A 165 9.02 0.03 -8.37
C ALA A 165 7.78 0.67 -7.72
N THR A 166 7.82 0.86 -6.41
CA THR A 166 6.71 1.36 -5.59
C THR A 166 6.90 2.82 -5.16
N GLY A 167 8.12 3.34 -5.24
CA GLY A 167 8.50 4.67 -4.72
C GLY A 167 8.48 4.75 -3.19
N LYS A 168 8.27 3.64 -2.48
CA LYS A 168 8.21 3.63 -1.01
C LYS A 168 9.60 3.63 -0.42
N ARG A 169 9.76 4.41 0.64
CA ARG A 169 10.96 4.41 1.48
C ARG A 169 10.74 3.53 2.69
N VAL A 170 11.66 2.60 2.91
CA VAL A 170 11.69 1.70 4.07
C VAL A 170 13.03 1.85 4.81
N MET A 171 13.03 1.47 6.08
CA MET A 171 14.27 1.29 6.83
C MET A 171 14.97 0.02 6.34
N VAL A 172 16.29 0.02 6.39
CA VAL A 172 17.10 -1.20 6.13
C VAL A 172 17.68 -1.63 7.46
N ALA A 173 17.61 -2.92 7.76
CA ALA A 173 18.23 -3.50 8.93
C ALA A 173 19.74 -3.21 8.91
N SER A 174 20.34 -2.95 10.07
CA SER A 174 21.78 -2.65 10.13
C SER A 174 22.57 -3.82 9.53
N ASP A 175 23.40 -3.47 8.56
CA ASP A 175 24.26 -4.42 7.86
C ASP A 175 25.61 -3.75 7.58
N PRO A 176 26.65 -4.09 8.35
CA PRO A 176 27.98 -3.49 8.18
C PRO A 176 28.57 -3.66 6.79
N ARG A 177 28.11 -4.63 5.98
CA ARG A 177 28.54 -4.81 4.58
C ARG A 177 27.99 -3.67 3.74
N LEU A 178 26.68 -3.46 3.78
CA LEU A 178 26.00 -2.37 3.04
C LEU A 178 26.52 -1.00 3.46
N GLU A 179 26.66 -0.79 4.77
CA GLU A 179 27.12 0.49 5.33
C GLU A 179 28.53 0.82 4.84
N ARG A 180 29.48 -0.13 4.96
CA ARG A 180 30.86 0.07 4.48
C ARG A 180 30.92 0.30 2.97
N ASP A 181 30.22 -0.51 2.19
CA ASP A 181 30.25 -0.42 0.73
C ASP A 181 29.64 0.90 0.25
N TYR A 182 28.55 1.36 0.87
CA TYR A 182 27.98 2.69 0.62
C TYR A 182 28.95 3.83 0.98
N LEU A 183 29.59 3.76 2.15
CA LEU A 183 30.55 4.78 2.59
C LEU A 183 31.78 4.87 1.66
N ALA A 184 32.18 3.76 1.04
CA ALA A 184 33.31 3.70 0.12
C ALA A 184 33.02 4.33 -1.26
N ILE A 185 31.74 4.41 -1.65
CA ILE A 185 31.33 4.89 -2.98
C ILE A 185 30.58 6.23 -2.95
N ARG A 186 30.02 6.62 -1.79
CA ARG A 186 29.25 7.86 -1.69
C ARG A 186 30.17 9.04 -1.95
N ASP A 187 29.67 10.00 -2.72
CA ASP A 187 30.36 11.28 -2.88
C ASP A 187 30.21 12.12 -1.60
N THR A 188 31.05 13.14 -1.47
CA THR A 188 31.06 14.16 -0.41
C THR A 188 29.72 14.87 -0.19
N ALA A 189 28.83 14.83 -1.18
CA ALA A 189 27.50 15.44 -1.12
C ALA A 189 26.44 14.59 -0.38
N GLU A 190 26.81 13.45 0.21
CA GLU A 190 25.90 12.56 0.98
C GLU A 190 24.62 12.22 0.22
N LYS A 191 24.78 11.77 -1.03
CA LYS A 191 23.64 11.41 -1.89
C LYS A 191 23.29 9.93 -1.76
N PRO A 192 22.01 9.55 -1.98
CA PRO A 192 21.63 8.15 -2.17
C PRO A 192 22.33 7.54 -3.38
N VAL A 193 22.62 6.24 -3.31
CA VAL A 193 23.22 5.47 -4.42
C VAL A 193 22.29 4.33 -4.80
N LEU A 194 22.13 4.08 -6.11
CA LEU A 194 21.32 2.98 -6.59
C LEU A 194 21.91 1.65 -6.11
N LEU A 195 21.06 0.79 -5.57
CA LEU A 195 21.37 -0.53 -5.05
C LEU A 195 20.45 -1.55 -5.73
N ALA A 196 21.04 -2.61 -6.28
CA ALA A 196 20.35 -3.85 -6.60
C ALA A 196 20.69 -4.87 -5.51
N ILE A 197 19.69 -5.57 -5.00
CA ILE A 197 19.84 -6.47 -3.86
C ILE A 197 18.78 -7.58 -3.90
N GLU A 198 19.12 -8.75 -3.37
CA GLU A 198 18.12 -9.69 -2.90
C GLU A 198 17.91 -9.51 -1.39
N GLY A 199 16.66 -9.25 -1.02
CA GLY A 199 16.27 -8.99 0.37
C GLY A 199 14.84 -9.43 0.66
N HIS A 200 14.49 -9.49 1.94
CA HIS A 200 13.12 -9.74 2.40
C HIS A 200 12.66 -8.68 3.39
N PHE A 201 11.36 -8.61 3.62
CA PHE A 201 10.79 -7.72 4.63
C PHE A 201 10.56 -8.45 5.95
N THR A 202 10.86 -7.78 7.04
CA THR A 202 10.48 -8.20 8.40
C THR A 202 9.82 -7.05 9.14
N LEU A 203 9.23 -7.34 10.30
CA LEU A 203 8.74 -6.33 11.23
C LEU A 203 9.75 -6.23 12.38
N GLU A 204 10.28 -5.03 12.60
CA GLU A 204 11.12 -4.72 13.77
C GLU A 204 10.42 -3.68 14.63
N GLU A 205 10.60 -3.74 15.94
CA GLU A 205 10.08 -2.70 16.84
C GLU A 205 10.95 -1.46 16.71
N ASN A 206 10.32 -0.31 16.44
CA ASN A 206 11.00 0.97 16.50
C ASN A 206 11.43 1.23 17.96
N PRO A 207 12.72 1.51 18.25
CA PRO A 207 13.21 1.65 19.62
C PRO A 207 12.65 2.90 20.33
N ASP A 208 12.23 3.92 19.59
CA ASP A 208 11.71 5.18 20.14
C ASP A 208 10.20 5.09 20.41
N THR A 209 9.44 4.44 19.52
CA THR A 209 7.96 4.41 19.59
C THR A 209 7.39 3.08 20.06
N GLY A 210 8.15 1.99 19.99
CA GLY A 210 7.69 0.62 20.22
C GLY A 210 6.76 0.09 19.13
N GLU A 211 6.49 0.85 18.06
CA GLU A 211 5.66 0.40 16.95
C GLU A 211 6.43 -0.57 16.06
N SER A 212 5.80 -1.68 15.66
CA SER A 212 6.35 -2.57 14.65
C SER A 212 6.39 -1.86 13.30
N VAL A 213 7.58 -1.67 12.75
CA VAL A 213 7.84 -1.06 11.45
C VAL A 213 8.39 -2.08 10.48
N LYS A 214 8.00 -1.98 9.21
CA LYS A 214 8.52 -2.81 8.13
C LYS A 214 9.96 -2.41 7.81
N VAL A 215 10.87 -3.37 7.86
CA VAL A 215 12.31 -3.20 7.61
C VAL A 215 12.74 -4.14 6.49
N LEU A 216 13.59 -3.66 5.58
CA LEU A 216 14.24 -4.46 4.56
C LEU A 216 15.51 -5.10 5.13
N VAL A 217 15.60 -6.42 5.04
CA VAL A 217 16.79 -7.19 5.40
C VAL A 217 17.53 -7.60 4.13
N ALA A 218 18.85 -7.41 4.14
CA ALA A 218 19.74 -7.77 3.05
C ALA A 218 20.12 -9.26 3.11
N ASP A 219 19.73 -10.04 2.10
CA ASP A 219 20.08 -11.46 2.02
C ASP A 219 21.38 -11.65 1.22
N LYS A 220 21.37 -11.32 -0.08
CA LYS A 220 22.50 -11.55 -1.00
C LYS A 220 22.43 -10.64 -2.24
N GLU A 221 23.34 -10.87 -3.21
CA GLU A 221 23.43 -10.14 -4.47
C GLU A 221 23.50 -8.61 -4.32
N ILE A 222 24.19 -8.14 -3.27
CA ILE A 222 24.38 -6.72 -2.98
C ILE A 222 25.27 -6.09 -4.06
N LYS A 223 24.70 -5.16 -4.83
CA LYS A 223 25.42 -4.43 -5.88
C LYS A 223 25.02 -2.97 -5.91
N PHE A 224 25.94 -2.10 -5.50
CA PHE A 224 25.81 -0.67 -5.70
C PHE A 224 26.17 -0.24 -7.12
N ILE A 225 25.45 0.75 -7.63
CA ILE A 225 25.56 1.25 -9.01
C ILE A 225 25.68 2.78 -8.96
N PRO A 226 26.88 3.33 -8.71
CA PRO A 226 27.08 4.77 -8.58
C PRO A 226 26.78 5.51 -9.89
N GLY A 227 26.26 6.74 -9.78
CA GLY A 227 25.92 7.58 -10.93
C GLY A 227 24.64 7.18 -11.67
N GLN A 228 23.94 6.14 -11.23
CA GLN A 228 22.64 5.73 -11.75
C GLN A 228 21.51 6.01 -10.75
N ASP A 229 20.28 6.01 -11.26
CA ASP A 229 19.05 6.19 -10.51
C ASP A 229 17.96 5.20 -10.98
N CYS A 230 16.76 5.30 -10.42
CA CYS A 230 15.64 4.44 -10.79
C CYS A 230 15.19 4.54 -12.27
N SER A 231 15.57 5.59 -12.99
CA SER A 231 15.29 5.74 -14.42
C SER A 231 16.33 5.05 -15.32
N SER A 232 17.48 4.71 -14.75
CA SER A 232 18.55 3.99 -15.44
C SER A 232 18.12 2.54 -15.69
N LYS A 233 18.26 2.08 -16.94
CA LYS A 233 17.89 0.71 -17.37
C LYS A 233 18.98 -0.30 -17.09
#